data_AF-A0A964AAT3-F1
#
_entry.id   AF-A0A964AAT3-F1
#
_cell.length_a   1.000
_cell.length_b   1.000
_cell.length_c   1.000
_cell.angle_alpha   90.00
_cell.angle_beta   90.00
_cell.angle_gamma   90.00
#
_symmetry.space_group_name_H-M   'P 1'
#
loop_
_entity.id
_entity.type
_entity.pdbx_description
1 polymer ?
#
loop_
_entity_poly.entity_id
_entity_poly.type
_entity_poly.pdbx_seq_one_letter_code
_entity_poly.pdbx_strand_id
1 'polypeptide(L)'
;MSGGGIRTATLAEIYARQGHLTEACGIYEELAAQRPDDPALAARLVELRQELRLRAMDEGRRSRVEGLRSLLHRVQRRRRSA
;
A
#
# COMPACT_ATOMS: atom_id res chain seq x y z
N MET A 1 -1.77 -31.30 -5.78
CA MET A 1 -0.70 -30.36 -5.42
C MET A 1 -0.92 -29.11 -6.25
N SER A 2 -1.11 -27.97 -5.59
CA SER A 2 -1.54 -26.70 -6.19
C SER A 2 -0.67 -26.29 -7.36
N GLY A 3 -1.29 -25.79 -8.43
CA GLY A 3 -0.60 -25.21 -9.57
C GLY A 3 0.25 -24.04 -9.11
N GLY A 4 1.55 -24.28 -8.93
CA GLY A 4 2.54 -23.24 -8.71
C GLY A 4 2.67 -22.41 -9.98
N GLY A 5 1.79 -21.42 -10.13
CA GLY A 5 1.92 -20.42 -11.18
C GLY A 5 3.30 -19.80 -11.08
N ILE A 6 4.04 -19.76 -12.19
CA ILE A 6 5.39 -19.22 -12.23
C ILE A 6 5.33 -17.76 -11.78
N ARG A 7 5.78 -17.50 -10.55
CA ARG A 7 5.90 -16.14 -10.01
C ARG A 7 7.18 -15.52 -10.57
N THR A 8 7.02 -14.39 -11.24
CA THR A 8 8.11 -13.70 -11.93
C THR A 8 8.14 -12.23 -11.51
N ALA A 9 9.32 -11.62 -11.60
CA ALA A 9 9.46 -10.17 -11.38
C ALA A 9 8.57 -9.38 -12.35
N THR A 10 8.45 -9.84 -13.61
CA THR A 10 7.56 -9.23 -14.60
C THR A 10 6.10 -9.18 -14.14
N LEU A 11 5.58 -10.28 -13.58
CA LEU A 11 4.22 -10.30 -13.04
C LEU A 11 4.06 -9.33 -11.86
N ALA A 12 5.04 -9.30 -10.96
CA ALA A 12 5.04 -8.36 -9.84
C ALA A 12 5.00 -6.90 -10.31
N GLU A 13 5.80 -6.55 -11.33
CA GLU A 13 5.84 -5.19 -11.89
C GLU A 13 4.52 -4.82 -12.60
N ILE A 14 3.83 -5.77 -13.22
CA ILE A 14 2.49 -5.54 -13.78
C ILE A 14 1.51 -5.16 -12.67
N TYR A 15 1.49 -5.90 -11.56
CA TYR A 15 0.67 -5.57 -10.40
C TYR A 15 1.03 -4.20 -9.81
N ALA A 16 2.33 -3.91 -9.64
CA ALA A 16 2.78 -2.63 -9.11
C ALA A 16 2.30 -1.45 -9.96
N ARG A 17 2.44 -1.55 -11.29
CA ARG A 17 2.01 -0.52 -12.25
C ARG A 17 0.50 -0.31 -12.28
N GLN A 18 -0.28 -1.35 -11.98
CA GLN A 18 -1.74 -1.25 -11.83
C GLN A 18 -2.17 -0.70 -10.45
N GLY A 19 -1.21 -0.50 -9.54
CA GLY A 19 -1.47 -0.01 -8.19
C GLY A 19 -1.72 -1.13 -7.16
N HIS A 20 -1.67 -2.39 -7.56
CA HIS A 20 -1.77 -3.59 -6.73
C HIS A 20 -0.44 -3.86 -5.99
N LEU A 21 -0.05 -2.92 -5.13
CA LEU A 21 1.26 -2.95 -4.48
C LEU A 21 1.40 -4.09 -3.47
N THR A 22 0.31 -4.51 -2.81
CA THR A 22 0.33 -5.62 -1.85
C THR A 22 0.64 -6.94 -2.55
N GLU A 23 0.00 -7.18 -3.68
CA GLU A 23 0.22 -8.36 -4.53
C GLU A 23 1.65 -8.36 -5.11
N ALA A 24 2.11 -7.20 -5.59
CA ALA A 24 3.48 -7.04 -6.08
C ALA A 24 4.52 -7.34 -4.97
N CYS A 25 4.34 -6.78 -3.77
CA CYS A 25 5.17 -7.07 -2.59
C CYS A 25 5.22 -8.56 -2.29
N GLY A 26 4.06 -9.23 -2.25
CA GLY A 26 4.02 -10.67 -1.96
C GLY A 26 4.76 -11.53 -2.98
N ILE A 27 4.83 -11.10 -4.25
CA ILE A 27 5.65 -11.77 -5.27
C ILE A 27 7.14 -11.51 -5.04
N TYR A 28 7.53 -10.27 -4.77
CA TYR A 28 8.92 -9.92 -4.48
C TYR A 28 9.45 -10.57 -3.19
N GLU A 29 8.61 -10.75 -2.17
CA GLU A 29 8.97 -11.48 -0.95
C GLU A 29 9.32 -12.94 -1.24
N GLU A 30 8.50 -13.63 -2.03
CA GLU A 30 8.78 -15.01 -2.41
C GLU A 30 10.01 -15.13 -3.33
N LEU A 31 10.20 -14.19 -4.26
CA LEU A 31 11.38 -14.17 -5.13
C LEU A 31 12.66 -13.91 -4.33
N ALA A 32 12.65 -12.96 -3.40
CA ALA A 32 13.79 -12.66 -2.54
C ALA A 32 14.11 -13.83 -1.58
N ALA A 33 13.08 -14.55 -1.10
CA ALA A 33 13.28 -15.76 -0.30
C ALA A 33 13.94 -16.91 -1.11
N GLN A 34 13.63 -17.01 -2.40
CA GLN A 34 14.23 -18.01 -3.30
C GLN A 34 15.63 -17.61 -3.77
N ARG A 35 15.92 -16.31 -3.85
CA ARG A 35 17.18 -15.74 -4.38
C ARG A 35 17.70 -14.66 -3.42
N PRO A 36 18.18 -15.05 -2.23
CA PRO A 36 18.64 -14.10 -1.21
C PRO A 36 19.87 -13.30 -1.66
N ASP A 37 20.65 -13.84 -2.61
CA ASP A 37 21.87 -13.20 -3.14
C ASP A 37 21.60 -12.19 -4.25
N ASP A 38 20.32 -11.96 -4.62
CA ASP A 38 19.93 -10.98 -5.61
C ASP A 38 19.52 -9.66 -4.93
N PRO A 39 20.43 -8.67 -4.83
CA PRO A 39 20.14 -7.41 -4.17
C PRO A 39 19.06 -6.60 -4.90
N ALA A 40 18.81 -6.85 -6.19
CA ALA A 40 17.79 -6.13 -6.94
C ALA A 40 16.37 -6.47 -6.43
N LEU A 41 16.13 -7.75 -6.08
CA LEU A 41 14.86 -8.18 -5.50
C LEU A 41 14.62 -7.54 -4.14
N ALA A 42 15.66 -7.50 -3.29
CA ALA A 42 15.59 -6.88 -1.97
C ALA A 42 15.34 -5.36 -2.07
N ALA A 43 16.08 -4.67 -2.95
CA ALA A 43 15.91 -3.24 -3.18
C ALA A 43 14.48 -2.91 -3.64
N ARG A 44 13.98 -3.67 -4.62
CA ARG A 44 12.63 -3.44 -5.15
C ARG A 44 11.54 -3.73 -4.13
N LEU A 45 11.69 -4.77 -3.31
CA LEU A 45 10.79 -5.05 -2.20
C LEU A 45 10.75 -3.90 -1.19
N VAL A 46 11.91 -3.32 -0.87
CA VAL A 46 11.99 -2.15 0.02
C VAL A 46 11.26 -0.95 -0.57
N GLU A 47 11.41 -0.68 -1.87
CA GLU A 47 10.69 0.40 -2.56
C GLU A 47 9.18 0.22 -2.49
N LEU A 48 8.67 -0.97 -2.85
CA LEU A 48 7.24 -1.26 -2.84
C LEU A 48 6.63 -1.15 -1.43
N ARG A 49 7.36 -1.58 -0.40
CA ARG A 49 6.96 -1.42 1.01
C ARG A 49 6.90 0.05 1.43
N GLN A 50 7.84 0.87 0.96
CA GLN A 50 7.80 2.31 1.20
C GLN A 50 6.60 2.96 0.52
N GLU A 51 6.30 2.58 -0.73
CA GLU A 51 5.14 3.11 -1.45
C GLU A 51 3.82 2.74 -0.74
N LEU A 52 3.67 1.48 -0.31
CA LEU A 52 2.52 1.05 0.52
C LEU A 52 2.36 1.89 1.78
N ARG A 53 3.47 2.13 2.49
CA ARG A 53 3.46 2.95 3.72
C ARG A 53 3.02 4.38 3.45
N LEU A 54 3.51 5.00 2.36
CA LEU A 54 3.14 6.35 1.98
C LEU A 54 1.65 6.44 1.62
N ARG A 55 1.12 5.46 0.89
CA ARG A 55 -0.32 5.40 0.58
C ARG A 55 -1.18 5.28 1.84
N ALA A 56 -0.81 4.39 2.76
CA ALA A 56 -1.53 4.24 4.04
C ALA A 56 -1.49 5.53 4.89
N MET A 57 -0.36 6.24 4.91
CA MET A 57 -0.25 7.54 5.60
C MET A 57 -1.15 8.61 4.98
N ASP A 58 -1.21 8.67 3.66
CA ASP A 58 -2.06 9.62 2.94
C ASP A 58 -3.54 9.34 3.18
N GLU A 59 -3.96 8.08 3.16
CA GLU A 59 -5.33 7.67 3.50
C GLU A 59 -5.69 8.06 4.94
N GLY A 60 -4.81 7.76 5.90
CA GLY A 60 -5.02 8.14 7.31
C GLY A 60 -5.11 9.65 7.51
N ARG A 61 -4.26 10.42 6.80
CA ARG A 61 -4.31 11.89 6.81
C ARG A 61 -5.62 12.42 6.24
N ARG A 62 -6.11 11.87 5.12
CA ARG A 62 -7.39 12.24 4.51
C ARG A 62 -8.56 11.96 5.47
N SER A 63 -8.59 10.77 6.06
CA SER A 63 -9.61 10.39 7.06
C SER A 63 -9.63 11.34 8.26
N ARG A 64 -8.45 11.73 8.77
CA ARG A 64 -8.35 12.70 9.87
C ARG A 64 -8.93 14.07 9.51
N VAL A 65 -8.65 14.56 8.30
CA VAL A 65 -9.19 15.83 7.80
C VAL A 65 -10.71 15.76 7.68
N GLU A 66 -11.26 14.65 7.20
CA GLU A 66 -12.71 14.44 7.11
C GLU A 66 -13.37 14.37 8.49
N GLY A 67 -12.74 13.70 9.45
CA GLY A 67 -13.18 13.69 10.84
C GLY A 67 -13.23 15.09 11.45
N LEU A 68 -12.20 15.91 11.19
CA LEU A 68 -12.17 17.31 11.64
C LEU A 68 -13.30 18.13 11.01
N ARG A 69 -13.54 17.99 9.70
CA ARG A 69 -14.67 18.65 9.01
C ARG A 69 -16.01 18.28 9.64
N SER A 70 -16.19 16.99 9.95
CA SER A 70 -17.40 16.48 10.59
C SER A 70 -17.59 17.03 12.01
N LEU A 71 -16.50 17.19 12.77
CA LEU A 71 -16.51 17.82 14.09
C LEU A 71 -16.90 19.30 14.01
N LEU A 72 -16.28 20.06 13.10
CA LEU A 72 -16.58 21.48 12.90
C LEU A 72 -18.04 21.69 12.51
N HIS A 73 -18.57 20.87 11.61
CA HIS A 73 -19.98 20.92 11.21
C HIS A 73 -20.91 20.69 12.41
N ARG A 74 -20.61 19.74 13.30
CA ARG A 74 -21.39 19.49 14.52
C ARG A 74 -21.36 20.67 15.49
N VAL A 75 -20.18 21.29 15.71
CA VAL A 75 -20.03 22.47 16.58
C VAL A 75 -20.81 23.67 16.03
N GLN A 76 -20.72 23.92 14.73
CA GLN A 76 -21.42 25.02 14.07
C GLN A 76 -22.94 24.88 14.14
N ARG A 77 -23.47 23.65 14.00
CA ARG A 77 -24.92 23.40 14.13
C ARG A 77 -25.44 23.68 15.53
N ARG A 78 -24.72 23.25 16.58
CA ARG A 78 -25.10 23.52 17.97
C ARG A 78 -25.18 25.02 18.29
N ARG A 79 -24.26 25.82 17.72
CA ARG A 79 -24.22 27.27 17.92
C ARG A 79 -25.30 28.06 17.17
N ARG A 80 -25.95 27.48 16.16
CA ARG A 80 -27.04 28.13 15.39
C ARG A 80 -28.44 27.81 15.91
N SER A 81 -28.55 26.90 16.88
CA SER A 81 -29.83 26.44 17.45
C SER A 81 -30.08 26.99 18.86
N ALA A 82 -29.25 27.93 19.31
CA ALA A 82 -29.37 28.68 20.57
C ALA A 82 -29.40 30.18 20.22
#